data_AF-A0AB36WA79-F1
#
_entry.id   AF-A0AB36WA79-F1
#
_cell.length_a   1.000
_cell.length_b   1.000
_cell.length_c   1.000
_cell.angle_alpha   90.00
_cell.angle_beta   90.00
_cell.angle_gamma   90.00
#
_symmetry.space_group_name_H-M   'P 1'
#
loop_
_entity.id
_entity.type
_entity.pdbx_description
1 polymer ?
#
loop_
_entity_poly.entity_id
_entity_poly.type
_entity_poly.pdbx_seq_one_letter_code
_entity_poly.pdbx_strand_id
1 'polypeptide(L)'
;MALTQFPPLLSEDDLQKYKVPLKWRDRCAAYFALYQTCLFRQSANGSVDCHHDKHVWEECEIMDLNRRKAELKDVKEKLKAENDL
;
A
#
# COMPACT_ATOMS: atom_id res chain seq x y z
N MET A 1 -10.13 9.88 6.19
CA MET A 1 -10.89 8.87 6.94
C MET A 1 -9.94 7.71 7.09
N ALA A 2 -9.63 7.25 8.30
CA ALA A 2 -8.66 6.17 8.44
C ALA A 2 -9.16 4.91 7.73
N LEU A 3 -8.40 4.41 6.77
CA LEU A 3 -8.66 3.09 6.19
C LEU A 3 -8.62 2.03 7.30
N THR A 4 -9.57 1.09 7.27
CA THR A 4 -9.67 0.01 8.26
C THR A 4 -9.39 -1.38 7.69
N GLN A 5 -9.33 -1.48 6.35
CA GLN A 5 -9.12 -2.73 5.62
C GLN A 5 -8.26 -2.51 4.38
N PHE A 6 -7.51 -3.55 3.99
CA PHE A 6 -6.78 -3.56 2.72
C PHE A 6 -7.75 -3.68 1.54
N PRO A 7 -7.40 -3.10 0.38
CA PRO A 7 -8.15 -3.32 -0.84
C PRO A 7 -7.97 -4.77 -1.33
N PRO A 8 -8.83 -5.23 -2.26
CA PRO A 8 -8.60 -6.50 -2.96
C PRO A 8 -7.24 -6.52 -3.65
N LEU A 9 -6.56 -7.66 -3.61
CA LEU A 9 -5.30 -7.84 -4.32
C LEU A 9 -5.53 -7.74 -5.82
N LEU A 10 -4.69 -6.96 -6.50
CA LEU A 10 -4.69 -6.90 -7.95
C LEU A 10 -4.12 -8.20 -8.53
N SER A 11 -4.68 -8.60 -9.68
CA SER A 11 -4.11 -9.68 -10.49
C SER A 11 -2.76 -9.27 -11.09
N GLU A 12 -1.92 -10.23 -11.46
CA GLU A 12 -0.64 -9.94 -12.12
C GLU A 12 -0.84 -9.18 -13.44
N ASP A 13 -1.87 -9.54 -14.21
CA ASP A 13 -2.24 -8.85 -15.45
C ASP A 13 -2.60 -7.38 -15.19
N ASP A 14 -3.33 -7.09 -14.11
CA ASP A 14 -3.67 -5.71 -13.74
C ASP A 14 -2.44 -4.93 -13.25
N LEU A 15 -1.56 -5.56 -12.46
CA LEU A 15 -0.31 -4.92 -12.01
C LEU A 15 0.56 -4.50 -13.20
N GLN A 16 0.61 -5.31 -14.26
CA GLN A 16 1.30 -4.98 -15.50
C GLN A 16 0.58 -3.89 -16.30
N LYS A 17 -0.74 -4.03 -16.45
CA LYS A 17 -1.60 -3.08 -17.19
C LYS A 17 -1.49 -1.66 -16.63
N TYR A 18 -1.53 -1.51 -15.31
CA TYR A 18 -1.39 -0.22 -14.64
C TYR A 18 0.06 0.20 -14.41
N LYS A 19 1.03 -0.59 -14.90
CA LYS A 19 2.47 -0.34 -14.81
C LYS A 19 2.94 -0.10 -13.37
N VAL A 20 2.42 -0.88 -12.42
CA VAL A 20 2.81 -0.79 -11.01
C VAL A 20 4.27 -1.25 -10.86
N PRO A 21 5.18 -0.39 -10.38
CA PRO A 21 6.56 -0.77 -10.07
C PRO A 21 6.64 -1.91 -9.06
N LEU A 22 7.60 -2.81 -9.23
CA LEU A 22 7.76 -4.02 -8.39
C LEU A 22 7.71 -3.73 -6.88
N LYS A 23 8.34 -2.63 -6.44
CA LYS A 23 8.37 -2.23 -5.02
C LYS A 23 7.00 -1.85 -4.43
N TRP A 24 6.00 -1.59 -5.26
CA TRP A 24 4.64 -1.20 -4.89
C TRP A 24 3.61 -2.25 -5.32
N ARG A 25 4.05 -3.46 -5.72
CA ARG A 25 3.18 -4.60 -6.02
C ARG A 25 2.87 -5.38 -4.74
N ASP A 26 2.33 -4.69 -3.75
CA ASP A 26 1.97 -5.24 -2.45
C ASP A 26 0.45 -5.22 -2.25
N ARG A 27 -0.01 -5.29 -1.00
CA ARG A 27 -1.44 -5.26 -0.65
C ARG A 27 -2.12 -3.92 -0.96
N CYS A 28 -1.35 -2.84 -1.11
CA CYS A 28 -1.84 -1.50 -1.34
C CYS A 28 -1.77 -1.08 -2.82
N ALA A 29 -1.29 -1.98 -3.69
CA ALA A 29 -1.13 -1.76 -5.13
C ALA A 29 -2.41 -1.28 -5.84
N ALA A 30 -3.59 -1.70 -5.38
CA ALA A 30 -4.87 -1.24 -5.95
C ALA A 30 -5.05 0.28 -5.82
N TYR A 31 -4.71 0.87 -4.67
CA TYR A 31 -4.77 2.33 -4.49
C TYR A 31 -3.65 3.05 -5.23
N PHE A 32 -2.46 2.45 -5.31
CA PHE A 32 -1.40 2.99 -6.15
C PHE A 32 -1.82 3.05 -7.63
N ALA A 33 -2.49 2.02 -8.16
CA ALA A 33 -2.98 2.01 -9.54
C ALA A 33 -4.00 3.14 -9.82
N LEU A 34 -4.86 3.46 -8.85
CA LEU A 34 -5.77 4.61 -8.93
C LEU A 34 -5.00 5.93 -8.96
N TYR A 35 -4.05 6.11 -8.04
CA TYR A 35 -3.19 7.29 -8.00
C TYR A 35 -2.40 7.47 -9.31
N GLN A 36 -1.82 6.39 -9.84
CA GLN A 36 -1.11 6.39 -11.10
C GLN A 36 -2.01 6.79 -12.28
N THR A 37 -3.26 6.33 -12.28
CA THR A 37 -4.27 6.74 -13.28
C THR A 37 -4.58 8.22 -13.17
N CYS A 38 -4.69 8.76 -11.96
CA CYS A 38 -4.86 10.18 -11.73
C CYS A 38 -3.66 10.99 -12.23
N LEU A 39 -2.42 10.56 -11.96
CA LEU A 39 -1.21 11.22 -12.44
C LEU A 39 -1.19 11.32 -13.98
N PHE A 40 -1.62 10.28 -14.68
CA PHE A 40 -1.75 10.35 -16.15
C PHE A 40 -2.76 11.41 -16.58
N ARG A 41 -3.92 11.50 -15.90
CA ARG A 41 -4.93 12.55 -16.16
C ARG A 41 -4.41 13.94 -15.84
N GLN A 42 -3.68 14.11 -14.74
CA GLN A 42 -3.06 15.37 -14.34
C GLN A 42 -1.99 15.82 -15.33
N SER A 43 -1.21 14.90 -15.90
CA SER A 43 -0.23 15.23 -16.94
C SER A 43 -0.88 15.75 -18.22
N ALA A 44 -2.10 15.28 -18.54
CA ALA A 44 -2.88 15.75 -19.68
C ALA A 44 -3.70 17.02 -19.37
N ASN A 45 -4.03 17.25 -18.10
CA ASN A 45 -4.84 18.37 -17.65
C ASN A 45 -4.41 18.82 -16.24
N GLY A 46 -3.71 19.95 -16.16
CA GLY A 46 -3.19 20.51 -14.91
C GLY A 46 -4.24 20.96 -13.89
N SER A 47 -5.53 20.96 -14.23
CA SER A 47 -6.63 21.22 -13.28
C SER A 47 -7.04 19.99 -12.46
N VAL A 48 -6.56 18.79 -12.80
CA VAL A 48 -6.82 17.57 -12.04
C VAL A 48 -5.96 17.56 -10.78
N ASP A 49 -6.59 17.37 -9.62
CA ASP A 49 -5.89 17.14 -8.34
C ASP A 49 -5.91 15.65 -7.97
N CYS A 50 -4.74 15.14 -7.59
CA CYS A 50 -4.52 13.75 -7.22
C CYS A 50 -4.14 13.58 -5.74
N HIS A 51 -4.27 14.64 -4.93
CA HIS A 51 -3.94 14.60 -3.50
C HIS A 51 -4.78 13.56 -2.74
N HIS A 52 -6.05 13.40 -3.10
CA HIS A 52 -6.93 12.40 -2.48
C HIS A 52 -6.43 10.97 -2.73
N ASP A 53 -6.20 10.60 -3.99
CA ASP A 53 -5.75 9.24 -4.36
C ASP A 53 -4.38 8.92 -3.75
N LYS A 54 -3.50 9.93 -3.70
CA LYS A 54 -2.21 9.82 -3.02
C LYS A 54 -2.40 9.54 -1.52
N HIS A 55 -3.23 10.31 -0.84
CA HIS A 55 -3.47 10.15 0.59
C HIS A 55 -4.09 8.79 0.92
N VAL A 56 -5.02 8.30 0.11
CA VAL A 56 -5.63 6.98 0.28
C VAL A 56 -4.59 5.87 0.14
N TRP A 57 -3.69 5.98 -0.85
CA TRP A 57 -2.58 5.05 -0.97
C TRP A 57 -1.63 5.12 0.24
N GLU A 58 -1.25 6.32 0.69
CA GLU A 58 -0.38 6.52 1.86
C GLU A 58 -1.01 5.98 3.16
N GLU A 59 -2.32 6.16 3.37
CA GLU A 59 -3.03 5.58 4.51
C GLU A 59 -2.97 4.05 4.51
N CYS A 60 -3.04 3.43 3.32
CA CYS A 60 -2.92 1.98 3.19
C CYS A 60 -1.50 1.50 3.52
N GLU A 61 -0.48 2.20 3.04
CA GLU A 61 0.93 1.89 3.34
C GLU A 61 1.24 2.02 4.84
N ILE A 62 0.66 3.03 5.50
CA ILE A 62 0.76 3.18 6.96
C ILE A 62 0.11 2.00 7.68
N MET A 63 -1.04 1.51 7.19
CA MET A 63 -1.68 0.31 7.72
C MET A 63 -0.79 -0.93 7.55
N ASP A 64 -0.18 -1.13 6.38
CA ASP A 64 0.77 -2.23 6.12
C ASP A 64 1.98 -2.16 7.06
N LEU A 65 2.55 -0.96 7.23
CA LEU A 65 3.67 -0.73 8.14
C LEU A 65 3.31 -1.07 9.59
N ASN A 66 2.12 -0.66 10.05
CA ASN A 66 1.66 -0.96 11.41
C ASN A 66 1.46 -2.47 11.62
N ARG A 67 0.92 -3.19 10.62
CA ARG A 67 0.83 -4.65 10.66
C ARG A 67 2.22 -5.29 10.76
N ARG A 68 3.18 -4.86 9.94
CA ARG A 68 4.56 -5.38 9.97
C ARG A 68 5.28 -5.09 11.29
N LYS A 69 5.01 -3.95 11.93
CA LYS A 69 5.52 -3.64 13.28
C LYS A 69 4.96 -4.60 14.33
N ALA A 70 3.68 -4.95 14.23
CA ALA A 70 3.06 -5.94 15.12
C ALA A 70 3.67 -7.33 14.90
N GLU A 71 3.78 -7.80 13.66
CA GLU A 71 4.44 -9.08 13.32
C GLU A 71 5.88 -9.14 13.87
N LEU A 72 6.64 -8.07 13.72
CA LEU A 72 8.00 -7.97 14.26
C LEU A 72 8.03 -8.03 15.79
N LYS A 73 7.05 -7.39 16.46
CA LYS A 73 6.93 -7.42 17.92
C LYS A 73 6.67 -8.85 18.39
N ASP A 74 5.74 -9.55 17.77
CA ASP A 74 5.39 -10.94 18.11
C ASP A 74 6.58 -11.88 17.93
N VAL A 75 7.34 -11.73 16.83
CA VAL A 75 8.56 -12.51 16.59
C VAL A 75 9.62 -12.24 17.65
N LYS A 76 9.81 -10.98 18.05
CA LYS A 76 10.76 -10.61 19.12
C LYS A 76 10.36 -11.18 20.48
N GLU A 77 9.07 -11.23 20.79
CA GLU A 77 8.58 -11.79 22.05
C GLU A 77 8.78 -13.31 22.10
N LYS A 78 8.50 -14.02 20.99
CA LYS A 78 8.78 -15.46 20.88
C LYS A 78 10.27 -15.77 21.05
N LEU A 79 11.14 -15.03 20.37
CA LEU A 79 12.59 -15.18 20.49
C LEU A 79 13.09 -14.95 21.91
N LYS A 80 12.51 -13.99 22.66
CA LYS A 80 12.88 -13.79 24.08
C LYS A 80 12.45 -14.98 24.93
N ALA A 81 11.20 -15.43 24.78
CA ALA A 81 10.68 -16.58 25.51
C ALA A 81 11.46 -17.88 25.24
N GLU A 82 11.95 -18.07 24.02
CA GLU A 82 12.83 -19.19 23.64
C GLU A 82 14.23 -19.09 24.26
N ASN A 83 14.78 -17.88 24.39
CA ASN A 83 16.12 -17.67 24.96
C ASN A 83 16.13 -17.62 26.50
N ASP A 84 14.99 -17.35 27.14
CA ASP A 84 14.83 -17.31 28.60
C ASP A 84 14.55 -18.72 29.21
N LEU A 85 14.64 -19.79 28.40
CA LEU A 85 14.38 -21.20 28.73
C LEU A 85 15.68 -22.02 28.65
#